data_AF-A0A843ES57-F1
#
_entry.id   AF-A0A843ES57-F1
#
_cell.length_a   1.000
_cell.length_b   1.000
_cell.length_c   1.000
_cell.angle_alpha   90.00
_cell.angle_beta   90.00
_cell.angle_gamma   90.00
#
_symmetry.space_group_name_H-M   'P 1'
#
loop_
_entity.id
_entity.type
_entity.pdbx_description
1 polymer ?
#
loop_
_entity_poly.entity_id
_entity_poly.type
_entity_poly.pdbx_seq_one_letter_code
_entity_poly.pdbx_strand_id
1 'polypeptide(L)'
;MLNELSEFLEVDYDKKKLIDKALHPTYCLRSPRFYKDALMEKCEYRIPHTKFCPKCNRKYPEKENFCMDCLVSLKHVSERKPIRDIEANPVFAFKGKNSFEDFKSILTEDNLVRINEFKFTMKDYEKIIKNIKKTSLKNMDEMIKENYVDLNDISTLGNVLLFAKSFVKVDYKSYGQVLGYFENDKIVIDDRQNSSLQITTMIHELAHFLLKEIMNGVLCRLLKCSKNRHIDVISTYILSYDNFTRLIDEYSAHCCEGRFTMYGYQDYSSFLSIVKQMDGEMTPEEIEMTKSIGNNFANTIKDILEIFIDRDLLDDIKDVFEHHNVEKPNYEMLKLENCNRLTDEGYLKAIWLIVTTGFKAAMDNIEKLEEYYKGE
;
A
#
# COMPACT_ATOMS: atom_id res chain seq x y z
N MET A 1 9.95 -22.01 17.86
CA MET A 1 9.37 -21.62 16.56
C MET A 1 10.02 -20.37 15.96
N LEU A 2 9.92 -19.16 16.52
CA LEU A 2 10.60 -17.98 15.94
C LEU A 2 12.13 -18.16 15.88
N ASN A 3 12.72 -18.78 16.90
CA ASN A 3 14.16 -19.10 16.91
C ASN A 3 14.58 -20.07 15.79
N GLU A 4 13.67 -20.93 15.32
CA GLU A 4 13.96 -21.84 14.19
C GLU A 4 14.00 -21.08 12.87
N LEU A 5 13.35 -19.92 12.76
CA LEU A 5 13.42 -19.10 11.54
C LEU A 5 14.79 -18.46 11.33
N SER A 6 15.64 -18.40 12.37
CA SER A 6 16.97 -17.79 12.29
C SER A 6 17.90 -18.48 11.28
N GLU A 7 17.71 -19.77 11.02
CA GLU A 7 18.48 -20.52 10.02
C GLU A 7 18.17 -20.10 8.58
N PHE A 8 17.05 -19.41 8.36
CA PHE A 8 16.61 -18.92 7.04
C PHE A 8 16.92 -17.45 6.81
N LEU A 9 17.66 -16.79 7.71
CA LEU A 9 18.01 -15.38 7.54
C LEU A 9 19.06 -15.20 6.44
N GLU A 10 18.81 -14.24 5.57
CA GLU A 10 19.75 -13.74 4.58
C GLU A 10 19.79 -12.21 4.57
N VAL A 11 20.87 -11.64 4.05
CA VAL A 11 21.02 -10.19 3.95
C VAL A 11 20.29 -9.66 2.72
N ASP A 12 19.42 -8.69 2.93
CA ASP A 12 18.84 -7.84 1.89
C ASP A 12 19.88 -6.81 1.43
N TYR A 13 20.67 -7.19 0.43
CA TYR A 13 21.73 -6.35 -0.12
C TYR A 13 21.20 -5.06 -0.78
N ASP A 14 19.99 -5.09 -1.33
CA ASP A 14 19.40 -3.91 -1.98
C ASP A 14 19.00 -2.86 -0.92
N LYS A 15 18.35 -3.30 0.15
CA LYS A 15 18.03 -2.44 1.30
C LYS A 15 19.30 -1.91 1.96
N LYS A 16 20.30 -2.77 2.19
CA LYS A 16 21.59 -2.36 2.76
C LYS A 16 22.26 -1.27 1.91
N LYS A 17 22.32 -1.46 0.59
CA LYS A 17 22.90 -0.49 -0.35
C LYS A 17 22.16 0.85 -0.33
N LEU A 18 20.83 0.83 -0.19
CA LEU A 18 20.03 2.04 -0.08
C LEU A 18 20.33 2.82 1.22
N ILE A 19 20.37 2.12 2.36
CA ILE A 19 20.71 2.72 3.66
C ILE A 19 22.14 3.25 3.66
N ASP A 20 23.11 2.47 3.17
CA ASP A 20 24.51 2.89 3.07
C ASP A 20 24.65 4.16 2.21
N LYS A 21 23.91 4.25 1.10
CA LYS A 21 23.89 5.46 0.24
C LYS A 21 23.26 6.67 0.94
N ALA A 22 22.26 6.46 1.78
CA ALA A 22 21.60 7.54 2.53
C ALA A 22 22.48 8.06 3.68
N LEU A 23 23.17 7.17 4.39
CA LEU A 23 24.08 7.51 5.49
C LEU A 23 25.44 8.05 5.01
N HIS A 24 25.90 7.59 3.84
CA HIS A 24 27.12 8.03 3.20
C HIS A 24 26.80 8.56 1.81
N PRO A 25 26.18 9.75 1.70
CA PRO A 25 25.91 10.36 0.40
C PRO A 25 27.26 10.59 -0.28
N THR A 26 27.61 9.71 -1.22
CA THR A 26 28.62 10.05 -2.21
C THR A 26 28.10 11.30 -2.89
N TYR A 27 28.95 12.34 -2.99
CA TYR A 27 28.70 13.52 -3.80
C TYR A 27 28.54 13.08 -5.26
N CYS A 28 27.40 12.50 -5.61
CA CYS A 28 26.86 12.66 -6.93
C CYS A 28 26.50 14.13 -6.97
N LEU A 29 27.33 14.90 -7.66
CA LEU A 29 26.88 16.13 -8.30
C LEU A 29 25.55 15.76 -8.98
N ARG A 30 24.41 16.04 -8.33
CA ARG A 30 23.18 16.26 -9.06
C ARG A 30 23.62 17.32 -10.06
N SER A 31 23.72 16.95 -11.33
CA SER A 31 23.69 17.93 -12.40
C SER A 31 22.57 18.88 -12.00
N PRO A 32 22.81 20.20 -11.92
CA PRO A 32 21.72 21.11 -11.69
C PRO A 32 20.69 20.80 -12.78
N ARG A 33 19.60 20.11 -12.42
CA ARG A 33 18.39 20.14 -13.22
C ARG A 33 18.09 21.62 -13.24
N PHE A 34 18.32 22.23 -14.39
CA PHE A 34 17.96 23.61 -14.62
C PHE A 34 16.53 23.74 -14.13
N TYR A 35 16.34 24.56 -13.10
CA TYR A 35 15.05 25.15 -12.83
C TYR A 35 14.56 25.73 -14.16
N LYS A 36 13.65 25.03 -14.82
CA LYS A 36 12.80 25.64 -15.82
C LYS A 36 11.69 26.32 -15.03
N ASP A 37 11.99 27.49 -14.51
CA ASP A 37 10.97 28.51 -14.27
C ASP A 37 11.59 29.89 -14.35
N ALA A 38 11.40 30.51 -15.51
CA ALA A 38 11.17 31.94 -15.72
C ALA A 38 11.18 32.21 -17.23
N LEU A 39 10.23 31.65 -17.97
CA LEU A 39 9.79 32.34 -19.18
C LEU A 39 8.72 33.34 -18.74
N MET A 40 9.16 34.58 -18.52
CA MET A 40 8.27 35.72 -18.63
C MET A 40 7.46 35.60 -19.92
N GLU A 41 6.17 35.84 -19.76
CA GLU A 41 5.14 35.89 -20.77
C GLU A 41 5.64 36.57 -22.06
N LYS A 42 5.65 35.81 -23.15
CA LYS A 42 5.08 36.37 -24.37
C LYS A 42 3.57 36.27 -24.22
N CYS A 43 2.93 37.41 -24.05
CA CYS A 43 1.49 37.59 -24.14
C CYS A 43 1.06 37.32 -25.60
N GLU A 44 1.12 36.07 -26.02
CA GLU A 44 0.29 35.59 -27.12
C GLU A 44 -1.10 35.39 -26.54
N TYR A 45 -2.13 35.88 -27.23
CA TYR A 45 -3.53 35.62 -26.92
C TYR A 45 -3.75 34.09 -26.88
N ARG A 46 -3.51 33.45 -25.74
CA ARG A 46 -3.86 32.05 -25.52
C ARG A 46 -5.37 31.99 -25.49
N ILE A 47 -5.96 31.49 -26.56
CA ILE A 47 -7.36 31.11 -26.55
C ILE A 47 -7.48 30.02 -25.47
N PRO A 48 -8.23 30.23 -24.38
CA PRO A 48 -8.32 29.25 -23.32
C PRO A 48 -8.91 27.95 -23.89
N HIS A 49 -8.22 26.84 -23.64
CA HIS A 49 -8.75 25.53 -23.99
C HIS A 49 -9.78 25.12 -22.92
N THR A 50 -11.06 25.27 -23.24
CA THR A 50 -12.18 24.96 -22.36
C THR A 50 -12.78 23.58 -22.62
N LYS A 51 -12.35 22.91 -23.71
CA LYS A 51 -12.83 21.61 -24.14
C LYS A 51 -11.69 20.59 -24.26
N PHE A 52 -12.01 19.31 -24.20
CA PHE A 52 -11.08 18.22 -24.41
C PHE A 52 -11.72 17.05 -25.17
N CYS A 53 -10.89 16.25 -25.84
CA CYS A 53 -11.34 15.01 -26.47
C CYS A 53 -11.40 13.88 -25.43
N PRO A 54 -12.56 13.23 -25.19
CA PRO A 54 -12.67 12.14 -24.22
C PRO A 54 -11.89 10.87 -24.59
N LYS A 55 -11.38 10.76 -25.83
CA LYS A 55 -10.63 9.60 -26.31
C LYS A 55 -9.11 9.80 -26.27
N CYS A 56 -8.61 11.00 -26.56
CA CYS A 56 -7.17 11.27 -26.63
C CYS A 56 -6.70 12.38 -25.66
N ASN A 57 -7.59 12.93 -24.84
CA ASN A 57 -7.33 14.01 -23.88
C ASN A 57 -6.76 15.32 -24.45
N ARG A 58 -6.61 15.45 -25.77
CA ARG A 58 -6.20 16.71 -26.40
C ARG A 58 -7.18 17.82 -26.04
N LYS A 59 -6.64 18.99 -25.70
CA LYS A 59 -7.36 20.19 -25.30
C LYS A 59 -7.67 21.05 -26.52
N TYR A 60 -8.83 21.67 -26.53
CA TYR A 60 -9.37 22.42 -27.66
C TYR A 60 -10.01 23.75 -27.19
N PRO A 61 -9.99 24.79 -28.05
CA PRO A 61 -10.75 26.02 -27.81
C PRO A 61 -12.26 25.77 -27.74
N GLU A 62 -12.99 26.70 -27.11
CA GLU A 62 -14.46 26.67 -27.01
C GLU A 62 -15.19 26.52 -28.36
N LYS A 63 -14.60 27.04 -29.44
CA LYS A 63 -15.18 27.06 -30.78
C LYS A 63 -15.25 25.69 -31.44
N GLU A 64 -14.35 24.79 -31.03
CA GLU A 64 -14.29 23.43 -31.56
C GLU A 64 -15.32 22.56 -30.84
N ASN A 65 -15.99 21.69 -31.58
CA ASN A 65 -16.97 20.76 -31.01
C ASN A 65 -16.62 19.29 -31.27
N PHE A 66 -15.53 19.03 -32.02
CA PHE A 66 -15.19 17.69 -32.46
C PHE A 66 -13.67 17.48 -32.54
N CYS A 67 -13.21 16.29 -32.14
CA CYS A 67 -11.82 15.88 -32.30
C CYS A 67 -11.60 15.27 -33.69
N MET A 68 -10.83 15.93 -34.55
CA MET A 68 -10.56 15.47 -35.91
C MET A 68 -9.83 14.12 -35.98
N ASP A 69 -8.99 13.79 -35.00
CA ASP A 69 -8.25 12.52 -34.99
C ASP A 69 -9.08 11.36 -34.45
N CYS A 70 -9.92 11.62 -33.46
CA CYS A 70 -10.67 10.59 -32.75
C CYS A 70 -12.08 10.40 -33.29
N LEU A 71 -12.55 11.36 -34.08
CA LEU A 71 -13.89 11.45 -34.61
C LEU A 71 -14.99 11.42 -33.53
N VAL A 72 -14.79 12.13 -32.43
CA VAL A 72 -15.74 12.20 -31.29
C VAL A 72 -16.02 13.65 -30.88
N SER A 73 -17.21 13.87 -30.32
CA SER A 73 -17.59 15.16 -29.72
C SER A 73 -16.68 15.51 -28.54
N LEU A 74 -16.32 16.79 -28.46
CA LEU A 74 -15.52 17.31 -27.35
C LEU A 74 -16.39 17.54 -26.11
N LYS A 75 -15.79 17.36 -24.94
CA LYS A 75 -16.38 17.63 -23.63
C LYS A 75 -15.79 18.89 -23.03
N HIS A 76 -16.52 19.58 -22.16
CA HIS A 76 -15.96 20.69 -21.39
C HIS A 76 -15.01 20.18 -20.30
N VAL A 77 -13.92 20.91 -20.06
CA VAL A 77 -12.98 20.59 -18.98
C VAL A 77 -13.66 20.57 -17.61
N SER A 78 -14.72 21.37 -17.40
CA SER A 78 -15.55 21.32 -16.20
C SER A 78 -16.34 20.02 -16.01
N GLU A 79 -16.42 19.17 -17.02
CA GLU A 79 -16.99 17.82 -16.89
C GLU A 79 -15.99 16.81 -16.30
N ARG A 80 -14.70 17.16 -16.17
CA ARG A 80 -13.73 16.32 -15.46
C ARG A 80 -13.99 16.43 -13.96
N LYS A 81 -14.18 15.28 -13.31
CA LYS A 81 -14.21 15.21 -11.85
C LYS A 81 -12.78 15.38 -11.32
N PRO A 82 -12.55 16.22 -10.30
CA PRO A 82 -11.29 16.20 -9.56
C PRO A 82 -11.01 14.78 -9.04
N ILE A 83 -9.75 14.34 -9.03
CA ILE A 83 -9.39 12.99 -8.56
C ILE A 83 -9.88 12.73 -7.13
N ARG A 84 -9.88 13.78 -6.30
CA ARG A 84 -10.43 13.78 -4.95
C ARG A 84 -11.87 13.25 -4.89
N ASP A 85 -12.68 13.63 -5.87
CA ASP A 85 -14.12 13.37 -5.94
C ASP A 85 -14.46 12.12 -6.76
N ILE A 86 -13.44 11.39 -7.26
CA ILE A 86 -13.64 10.10 -7.90
C ILE A 86 -13.92 9.07 -6.81
N GLU A 87 -15.12 8.50 -6.83
CA GLU A 87 -15.48 7.36 -6.00
C GLU A 87 -14.90 6.08 -6.62
N ALA A 88 -14.23 5.27 -5.80
CA ALA A 88 -13.66 4.00 -6.21
C ALA A 88 -14.01 2.94 -5.16
N ASN A 89 -14.55 1.81 -5.63
CA ASN A 89 -14.86 0.64 -4.81
C ASN A 89 -14.19 -0.60 -5.44
N PRO A 90 -12.85 -0.64 -5.44
CA PRO A 90 -12.10 -1.75 -6.03
C PRO A 90 -12.43 -3.08 -5.32
N VAL A 91 -12.62 -4.15 -6.09
CA VAL A 91 -12.93 -5.48 -5.55
C VAL A 91 -11.88 -6.49 -6.00
N PHE A 92 -11.18 -7.07 -5.03
CA PHE A 92 -10.18 -8.12 -5.26
C PHE A 92 -10.82 -9.49 -5.12
N ALA A 93 -10.97 -10.20 -6.23
CA ALA A 93 -11.55 -11.54 -6.20
C ALA A 93 -10.45 -12.61 -6.13
N PHE A 94 -10.45 -13.39 -5.06
CA PHE A 94 -9.78 -14.70 -5.02
C PHE A 94 -10.83 -15.78 -5.25
N LYS A 95 -10.61 -16.65 -6.23
CA LYS A 95 -11.57 -17.69 -6.62
C LYS A 95 -11.21 -19.03 -5.98
N GLY A 96 -12.19 -19.68 -5.37
CA GLY A 96 -12.08 -21.04 -4.87
C GLY A 96 -13.33 -21.87 -5.19
N LYS A 97 -13.27 -23.15 -4.82
CA LYS A 97 -14.38 -24.09 -5.02
C LYS A 97 -15.43 -23.99 -3.92
N ASN A 98 -15.00 -23.62 -2.73
CA ASN A 98 -15.86 -23.48 -1.56
C ASN A 98 -16.40 -22.04 -1.46
N SER A 99 -17.60 -21.92 -0.94
CA SER A 99 -18.17 -20.67 -0.45
C SER A 99 -18.62 -20.89 0.98
N PHE A 100 -18.28 -19.97 1.87
CA PHE A 100 -18.68 -20.01 3.26
C PHE A 100 -19.67 -18.89 3.53
N GLU A 101 -20.69 -19.16 4.34
CA GLU A 101 -21.78 -18.21 4.60
C GLU A 101 -21.69 -17.58 6.00
N ASP A 102 -20.91 -18.19 6.91
CA ASP A 102 -20.73 -17.73 8.29
C ASP A 102 -19.37 -18.15 8.86
N PHE A 103 -18.97 -17.57 10.00
CA PHE A 103 -17.72 -17.92 10.67
C PHE A 103 -17.66 -19.38 11.13
N LYS A 104 -18.78 -19.97 11.56
CA LYS A 104 -18.82 -21.36 12.08
C LYS A 104 -18.50 -22.38 10.99
N SER A 105 -18.87 -22.09 9.75
CA SER A 105 -18.58 -22.91 8.58
C SER A 105 -17.11 -22.83 8.14
N ILE A 106 -16.44 -21.70 8.45
CA ILE A 106 -15.02 -21.48 8.15
C ILE A 106 -14.15 -22.08 9.26
N LEU A 107 -14.44 -21.73 10.51
CA LEU A 107 -13.64 -21.99 11.71
C LEU A 107 -13.91 -23.39 12.27
N THR A 108 -13.64 -24.41 11.45
CA THR A 108 -13.82 -25.82 11.78
C THR A 108 -12.48 -26.51 11.98
N GLU A 109 -12.48 -27.60 12.77
CA GLU A 109 -11.28 -28.42 12.97
C GLU A 109 -10.72 -28.97 11.65
N ASP A 110 -11.60 -29.37 10.72
CA ASP A 110 -11.20 -29.83 9.38
C ASP A 110 -10.42 -28.76 8.60
N ASN A 111 -10.84 -27.50 8.71
CA ASN A 111 -10.15 -26.39 8.06
C ASN A 111 -8.85 -26.03 8.78
N LEU A 112 -8.79 -26.14 10.11
CA LEU A 112 -7.56 -26.00 10.88
C LEU A 112 -6.52 -27.07 10.47
N VAL A 113 -6.94 -28.33 10.32
CA VAL A 113 -6.08 -29.41 9.81
C VAL A 113 -5.54 -29.08 8.42
N ARG A 114 -6.38 -28.54 7.52
CA ARG A 114 -5.93 -28.11 6.18
C ARG A 114 -4.92 -26.97 6.21
N ILE A 115 -5.08 -26.01 7.11
CA ILE A 115 -4.11 -24.92 7.33
C ILE A 115 -2.80 -25.49 7.86
N ASN A 116 -2.86 -26.41 8.83
CA ASN A 116 -1.69 -27.10 9.39
C ASN A 116 -0.92 -27.95 8.39
N GLU A 117 -1.61 -28.61 7.44
CA GLU A 117 -0.95 -29.32 6.33
C GLU A 117 -0.16 -28.39 5.40
N PHE A 118 -0.48 -27.10 5.40
CA PHE A 118 0.16 -26.02 4.65
C PHE A 118 0.60 -26.40 3.23
N LYS A 119 -0.34 -26.94 2.44
CA LYS A 119 -0.13 -27.25 1.01
C LYS A 119 -0.12 -25.96 0.18
N PHE A 120 0.89 -25.13 0.41
CA PHE A 120 1.09 -23.78 -0.13
C PHE A 120 2.56 -23.60 -0.55
N THR A 121 2.78 -22.99 -1.71
CA THR A 121 4.10 -22.84 -2.33
C THR A 121 4.36 -21.40 -2.74
N MET A 122 5.61 -21.03 -3.03
CA MET A 122 5.93 -19.71 -3.58
C MET A 122 5.19 -19.44 -4.90
N LYS A 123 4.94 -20.46 -5.73
CA LYS A 123 4.12 -20.32 -6.93
C LYS A 123 2.66 -19.97 -6.63
N ASP A 124 2.12 -20.42 -5.50
CA ASP A 124 0.78 -20.02 -5.06
C ASP A 124 0.80 -18.56 -4.56
N TYR A 125 1.83 -18.20 -3.81
CA TYR A 125 2.07 -16.82 -3.36
C TYR A 125 2.18 -15.84 -4.54
N GLU A 126 3.05 -16.11 -5.52
CA GLU A 126 3.21 -15.31 -6.73
C GLU A 126 1.91 -15.13 -7.52
N LYS A 127 1.02 -16.15 -7.54
CA LYS A 127 -0.29 -16.04 -8.18
C LYS A 127 -1.20 -15.05 -7.45
N ILE A 128 -1.15 -15.01 -6.11
CA ILE A 128 -1.87 -14.02 -5.30
C ILE A 128 -1.37 -12.62 -5.67
N ILE A 129 -0.06 -12.41 -5.67
CA ILE A 129 0.55 -11.12 -6.00
C ILE A 129 0.20 -10.68 -7.42
N LYS A 130 0.29 -11.59 -8.40
CA LYS A 130 -0.10 -11.31 -9.79
C LYS A 130 -1.58 -10.96 -9.92
N ASN A 131 -2.46 -11.59 -9.13
CA ASN A 131 -3.88 -11.28 -9.12
C ASN A 131 -4.14 -9.86 -8.60
N ILE A 132 -3.48 -9.48 -7.50
CA ILE A 132 -3.56 -8.13 -6.93
C ILE A 132 -3.11 -7.11 -7.97
N LYS A 133 -1.89 -7.25 -8.51
CA LYS A 133 -1.33 -6.36 -9.54
C LYS A 133 -2.24 -6.20 -10.76
N LYS A 134 -2.77 -7.31 -11.28
CA LYS A 134 -3.66 -7.29 -12.45
C LYS A 134 -4.97 -6.58 -12.14
N THR A 135 -5.53 -6.81 -10.96
CA THR A 135 -6.82 -6.24 -10.56
C THR A 135 -6.70 -4.74 -10.34
N SER A 136 -5.66 -4.28 -9.64
CA SER A 136 -5.44 -2.85 -9.43
C SER A 136 -5.17 -2.09 -10.72
N LEU A 137 -4.36 -2.64 -11.64
CA LEU A 137 -4.16 -2.04 -12.98
C LEU A 137 -5.50 -1.88 -13.73
N LYS A 138 -6.32 -2.93 -13.72
CA LYS A 138 -7.63 -2.90 -14.35
C LYS A 138 -8.53 -1.81 -13.71
N ASN A 139 -8.56 -1.73 -12.38
CA ASN A 139 -9.35 -0.73 -11.66
C ASN A 139 -8.87 0.69 -12.02
N MET A 140 -7.56 0.92 -12.10
CA MET A 140 -6.99 2.20 -12.50
C MET A 140 -7.36 2.58 -13.94
N ASP A 141 -7.22 1.66 -14.89
CA ASP A 141 -7.59 1.86 -16.30
C ASP A 141 -9.09 2.22 -16.44
N GLU A 142 -9.96 1.53 -15.70
CA GLU A 142 -11.39 1.81 -15.65
C GLU A 142 -11.66 3.21 -15.08
N MET A 143 -11.06 3.56 -13.94
CA MET A 143 -11.19 4.90 -13.34
C MET A 143 -10.73 6.03 -14.27
N ILE A 144 -9.58 5.87 -14.92
CA ILE A 144 -9.02 6.86 -15.86
C ILE A 144 -9.99 7.09 -17.01
N LYS A 145 -10.51 5.99 -17.59
CA LYS A 145 -11.38 6.04 -18.76
C LYS A 145 -12.75 6.63 -18.42
N GLU A 146 -13.35 6.23 -17.30
CA GLU A 146 -14.70 6.65 -16.92
C GLU A 146 -14.75 8.12 -16.47
N ASN A 147 -13.67 8.61 -15.86
CA ASN A 147 -13.59 9.98 -15.33
C ASN A 147 -12.79 10.94 -16.23
N TYR A 148 -12.32 10.46 -17.39
CA TYR A 148 -11.51 11.22 -18.34
C TYR A 148 -10.28 11.87 -17.71
N VAL A 149 -9.58 11.11 -16.88
CA VAL A 149 -8.39 11.58 -16.18
C VAL A 149 -7.29 11.87 -17.20
N ASP A 150 -6.65 13.03 -17.05
CA ASP A 150 -5.54 13.46 -17.87
C ASP A 150 -4.25 13.36 -17.07
N LEU A 151 -3.51 12.27 -17.30
CA LEU A 151 -2.27 11.98 -16.59
C LEU A 151 -1.17 13.03 -16.82
N ASN A 152 -1.28 13.87 -17.85
CA ASN A 152 -0.32 14.96 -18.10
C ASN A 152 -0.63 16.23 -17.30
N ASP A 153 -1.80 16.30 -16.67
CA ASP A 153 -2.31 17.49 -15.97
C ASP A 153 -2.78 17.12 -14.55
N ILE A 154 -2.04 16.22 -13.92
CA ILE A 154 -2.28 15.73 -12.56
C ILE A 154 -1.10 16.15 -11.66
N SER A 155 -1.40 16.61 -10.45
CA SER A 155 -0.35 16.86 -9.46
C SER A 155 0.23 15.54 -8.96
N THR A 156 1.43 15.57 -8.38
CA THR A 156 2.04 14.40 -7.73
C THR A 156 1.11 13.76 -6.71
N LEU A 157 0.49 14.57 -5.85
CA LEU A 157 -0.52 14.10 -4.88
C LEU A 157 -1.72 13.46 -5.58
N GLY A 158 -2.21 14.06 -6.66
CA GLY A 158 -3.30 13.51 -7.45
C GLY A 158 -2.95 12.16 -8.08
N ASN A 159 -1.71 11.99 -8.56
CA ASN A 159 -1.23 10.74 -9.11
C ASN A 159 -1.15 9.66 -8.03
N VAL A 160 -0.64 10.02 -6.85
CA VAL A 160 -0.61 9.12 -5.69
C VAL A 160 -2.01 8.68 -5.26
N LEU A 161 -2.93 9.64 -5.19
CA LEU A 161 -4.32 9.39 -4.85
C LEU A 161 -5.03 8.50 -5.87
N LEU A 162 -4.78 8.72 -7.17
CA LEU A 162 -5.38 7.95 -8.24
C LEU A 162 -4.98 6.47 -8.14
N PHE A 163 -3.70 6.18 -7.89
CA PHE A 163 -3.29 4.78 -7.71
C PHE A 163 -3.82 4.21 -6.39
N ALA A 164 -3.83 4.97 -5.28
CA ALA A 164 -4.36 4.48 -4.01
C ALA A 164 -5.83 4.05 -4.16
N LYS A 165 -6.63 4.85 -4.87
CA LYS A 165 -8.03 4.55 -5.23
C LYS A 165 -8.20 3.30 -6.10
N SER A 166 -7.14 2.82 -6.78
CA SER A 166 -7.19 1.58 -7.55
C SER A 166 -7.17 0.32 -6.68
N PHE A 167 -6.75 0.47 -5.42
CA PHE A 167 -6.65 -0.60 -4.43
C PHE A 167 -7.74 -0.52 -3.36
N VAL A 168 -8.04 0.67 -2.86
CA VAL A 168 -8.90 0.82 -1.70
C VAL A 168 -9.70 2.11 -1.77
N LYS A 169 -10.82 2.18 -1.06
CA LYS A 169 -11.56 3.43 -0.93
C LYS A 169 -10.71 4.44 -0.17
N VAL A 170 -10.70 5.69 -0.62
CA VAL A 170 -9.97 6.78 0.03
C VAL A 170 -10.93 7.92 0.32
N ASP A 171 -11.12 8.23 1.61
CA ASP A 171 -11.89 9.38 2.09
C ASP A 171 -11.01 10.35 2.87
N TYR A 172 -11.61 11.47 3.26
CA TYR A 172 -10.96 12.57 3.94
C TYR A 172 -11.62 12.88 5.27
N LYS A 173 -10.82 13.34 6.22
CA LYS A 173 -11.26 13.98 7.46
C LYS A 173 -10.55 15.33 7.61
N SER A 174 -11.14 16.20 8.42
CA SER A 174 -10.57 17.52 8.76
C SER A 174 -10.55 17.74 10.28
N TYR A 175 -10.57 16.66 11.06
CA TYR A 175 -10.67 16.68 12.52
C TYR A 175 -9.92 15.51 13.16
N GLY A 176 -9.67 15.61 14.47
CA GLY A 176 -8.96 14.59 15.25
C GLY A 176 -7.45 14.82 15.35
N GLN A 177 -6.78 13.98 16.13
CA GLN A 177 -5.32 14.02 16.33
C GLN A 177 -4.55 13.07 15.40
N VAL A 178 -5.19 11.94 15.02
CA VAL A 178 -4.60 10.95 14.11
C VAL A 178 -4.53 11.54 12.70
N LEU A 179 -3.39 11.42 12.04
CA LEU A 179 -3.13 12.01 10.72
C LEU A 179 -3.76 11.24 9.56
N GLY A 180 -3.92 9.93 9.71
CA GLY A 180 -4.66 9.07 8.81
C GLY A 180 -4.73 7.67 9.38
N TYR A 181 -5.55 6.82 8.78
CA TYR A 181 -5.67 5.43 9.20
C TYR A 181 -6.31 4.60 8.09
N PHE A 182 -5.94 3.32 8.05
CA PHE A 182 -6.64 2.26 7.34
C PHE A 182 -7.56 1.52 8.31
N GLU A 183 -8.85 1.54 8.01
CA GLU A 183 -9.86 0.81 8.77
C GLU A 183 -11.02 0.48 7.83
N ASN A 184 -11.64 -0.68 7.97
CA ASN A 184 -12.89 -1.02 7.28
C ASN A 184 -12.81 -0.89 5.74
N ASP A 185 -11.73 -1.43 5.16
CA ASP A 185 -11.46 -1.37 3.70
C ASP A 185 -11.41 0.05 3.13
N LYS A 186 -10.98 1.00 3.97
CA LYS A 186 -10.91 2.40 3.62
C LYS A 186 -9.70 3.08 4.25
N ILE A 187 -9.00 3.86 3.44
CA ILE A 187 -7.99 4.80 3.91
C ILE A 187 -8.68 6.14 4.18
N VAL A 188 -8.42 6.72 5.36
CA VAL A 188 -8.87 8.07 5.71
C VAL A 188 -7.65 8.96 5.86
N ILE A 189 -7.60 10.04 5.07
CA ILE A 189 -6.51 11.01 5.06
C ILE A 189 -6.96 12.31 5.71
N ASP A 190 -6.12 12.93 6.54
CA ASP A 190 -6.37 14.28 7.04
C ASP A 190 -6.03 15.34 5.98
N ASP A 191 -7.05 16.03 5.48
CA ASP A 191 -6.89 17.00 4.39
C ASP A 191 -6.29 18.34 4.83
N ARG A 192 -6.06 18.53 6.13
CA ARG A 192 -5.35 19.69 6.69
C ARG A 192 -3.84 19.57 6.53
N GLN A 193 -3.34 18.37 6.24
CA GLN A 193 -1.91 18.11 6.07
C GLN A 193 -1.40 18.63 4.73
N ASN A 194 -0.10 18.95 4.67
CA ASN A 194 0.55 19.23 3.39
C ASN A 194 0.62 17.97 2.50
N SER A 195 0.86 18.16 1.20
CA SER A 195 0.84 17.03 0.26
C SER A 195 1.90 15.96 0.55
N SER A 196 3.06 16.33 1.12
CA SER A 196 4.09 15.34 1.47
C SER A 196 3.58 14.36 2.54
N LEU A 197 2.96 14.88 3.61
CA LEU A 197 2.40 14.05 4.67
C LEU A 197 1.21 13.22 4.18
N GLN A 198 0.33 13.80 3.34
CA GLN A 198 -0.76 13.03 2.73
C GLN A 198 -0.23 11.87 1.85
N ILE A 199 0.85 12.11 1.08
CA ILE A 199 1.51 11.06 0.29
C ILE A 199 2.09 9.98 1.21
N THR A 200 2.83 10.35 2.26
CA THR A 200 3.36 9.41 3.26
C THR A 200 2.25 8.53 3.83
N THR A 201 1.20 9.15 4.36
CA THR A 201 0.06 8.46 4.94
C THR A 201 -0.61 7.54 3.93
N MET A 202 -0.86 7.97 2.69
CA MET A 202 -1.44 7.08 1.67
C MET A 202 -0.59 5.84 1.39
N ILE A 203 0.73 6.00 1.28
CA ILE A 203 1.64 4.87 1.02
C ILE A 203 1.70 3.92 2.22
N HIS A 204 1.74 4.48 3.43
CA HIS A 204 1.74 3.74 4.68
C HIS A 204 0.46 2.90 4.84
N GLU A 205 -0.70 3.56 4.77
CA GLU A 205 -2.00 2.90 4.92
C GLU A 205 -2.30 1.90 3.80
N LEU A 206 -1.78 2.16 2.59
CA LEU A 206 -1.91 1.20 1.49
C LEU A 206 -1.07 -0.06 1.72
N ALA A 207 0.05 0.03 2.45
CA ALA A 207 0.84 -1.15 2.80
C ALA A 207 0.06 -2.08 3.75
N HIS A 208 -0.63 -1.53 4.75
CA HIS A 208 -1.55 -2.29 5.61
C HIS A 208 -2.64 -3.00 4.80
N PHE A 209 -3.31 -2.26 3.91
CA PHE A 209 -4.31 -2.84 3.01
C PHE A 209 -3.72 -3.99 2.18
N LEU A 210 -2.55 -3.80 1.57
CA LEU A 210 -1.93 -4.80 0.72
C LEU A 210 -1.49 -6.04 1.52
N LEU A 211 -0.99 -5.88 2.74
CA LEU A 211 -0.70 -7.03 3.61
C LEU A 211 -1.97 -7.82 3.91
N LYS A 212 -3.07 -7.13 4.25
CA LYS A 212 -4.38 -7.76 4.45
C LYS A 212 -4.84 -8.51 3.20
N GLU A 213 -4.73 -7.91 2.02
CA GLU A 213 -5.12 -8.57 0.75
C GLU A 213 -4.26 -9.78 0.41
N ILE A 214 -2.97 -9.75 0.77
CA ILE A 214 -2.09 -10.92 0.64
C ILE A 214 -2.58 -12.04 1.58
N MET A 215 -2.90 -11.72 2.84
CA MET A 215 -3.43 -12.69 3.81
C MET A 215 -4.77 -13.28 3.35
N ASN A 216 -5.66 -12.46 2.80
CA ASN A 216 -6.91 -12.90 2.16
C ASN A 216 -6.65 -13.94 1.07
N GLY A 217 -5.68 -13.67 0.19
CA GLY A 217 -5.27 -14.61 -0.86
C GLY A 217 -4.72 -15.92 -0.30
N VAL A 218 -3.90 -15.85 0.75
CA VAL A 218 -3.33 -17.03 1.43
C VAL A 218 -4.43 -17.89 2.04
N LEU A 219 -5.34 -17.30 2.83
CA LEU A 219 -6.48 -18.01 3.43
C LEU A 219 -7.37 -18.64 2.36
N CYS A 220 -7.75 -17.88 1.33
CA CYS A 220 -8.55 -18.40 0.22
C CYS A 220 -7.88 -19.61 -0.46
N ARG A 221 -6.56 -19.59 -0.60
CA ARG A 221 -5.80 -20.67 -1.24
C ARG A 221 -5.72 -21.93 -0.36
N LEU A 222 -5.53 -21.77 0.95
CA LEU A 222 -5.45 -22.87 1.92
C LEU A 222 -6.83 -23.52 2.11
N LEU A 223 -7.88 -22.71 2.28
CA LEU A 223 -9.26 -23.15 2.48
C LEU A 223 -9.97 -23.54 1.18
N LYS A 224 -9.35 -23.25 0.02
CA LYS A 224 -9.91 -23.44 -1.33
C LYS A 224 -11.25 -22.74 -1.51
N CYS A 225 -11.42 -21.57 -0.90
CA CYS A 225 -12.65 -20.79 -0.94
C CYS A 225 -12.51 -19.52 -1.77
N SER A 226 -13.64 -18.94 -2.13
CA SER A 226 -13.67 -17.60 -2.72
C SER A 226 -13.61 -16.55 -1.60
N LYS A 227 -13.00 -15.39 -1.89
CA LYS A 227 -12.97 -14.26 -0.97
C LYS A 227 -14.40 -13.79 -0.68
N ASN A 228 -14.69 -13.53 0.59
CA ASN A 228 -15.91 -12.90 1.06
C ASN A 228 -15.60 -12.10 2.34
N ARG A 229 -16.60 -11.36 2.85
CA ARG A 229 -16.46 -10.53 4.06
C ARG A 229 -15.99 -11.30 5.30
N HIS A 230 -16.37 -12.57 5.45
CA HIS A 230 -15.90 -13.37 6.59
C HIS A 230 -14.40 -13.66 6.50
N ILE A 231 -13.87 -13.91 5.30
CA ILE A 231 -12.42 -14.06 5.09
C ILE A 231 -11.71 -12.73 5.35
N ASP A 232 -12.28 -11.60 4.93
CA ASP A 232 -11.74 -10.27 5.22
C ASP A 232 -11.59 -10.04 6.74
N VAL A 233 -12.66 -10.28 7.49
CA VAL A 233 -12.66 -10.13 8.95
C VAL A 233 -11.66 -11.07 9.63
N ILE A 234 -11.56 -12.32 9.16
CA ILE A 234 -10.56 -13.26 9.69
C ILE A 234 -9.14 -12.74 9.41
N SER A 235 -8.84 -12.28 8.20
CA SER A 235 -7.52 -11.72 7.87
C SER A 235 -7.19 -10.49 8.73
N THR A 236 -8.14 -9.57 8.90
CA THR A 236 -7.98 -8.41 9.78
C THR A 236 -7.68 -8.86 11.21
N TYR A 237 -8.46 -9.81 11.73
CA TYR A 237 -8.26 -10.34 13.07
C TYR A 237 -6.89 -11.01 13.23
N ILE A 238 -6.46 -11.81 12.26
CA ILE A 238 -5.14 -12.46 12.28
C ILE A 238 -4.02 -11.42 12.37
N LEU A 239 -4.14 -10.32 11.62
CA LEU A 239 -3.11 -9.26 11.61
C LEU A 239 -3.15 -8.40 12.89
N SER A 240 -4.30 -8.23 13.52
CA SER A 240 -4.47 -7.35 14.68
C SER A 240 -4.51 -8.05 16.04
N TYR A 241 -4.65 -9.38 16.10
CA TYR A 241 -4.93 -10.09 17.36
C TYR A 241 -3.74 -10.13 18.30
N ASP A 242 -2.57 -10.48 17.79
CA ASP A 242 -1.36 -10.60 18.61
C ASP A 242 -0.34 -9.52 18.27
N ASN A 243 0.50 -9.20 19.25
CA ASN A 243 1.48 -8.14 19.09
C ASN A 243 2.58 -8.52 18.08
N PHE A 244 2.82 -9.80 17.83
CA PHE A 244 3.77 -10.27 16.84
C PHE A 244 3.33 -9.91 15.41
N THR A 245 2.08 -10.17 15.04
CA THR A 245 1.52 -9.81 13.72
C THR A 245 1.34 -8.31 13.58
N ARG A 246 0.93 -7.61 14.64
CA ARG A 246 0.84 -6.14 14.64
C ARG A 246 2.19 -5.48 14.37
N LEU A 247 3.27 -6.01 14.95
CA LEU A 247 4.63 -5.52 14.68
C LEU A 247 5.07 -5.80 13.24
N ILE A 248 4.74 -6.97 12.67
CA ILE A 248 5.03 -7.27 11.25
C ILE A 248 4.32 -6.26 10.35
N ASP A 249 3.04 -6.03 10.60
CA ASP A 249 2.19 -5.14 9.81
C ASP A 249 2.77 -3.71 9.80
N GLU A 250 2.93 -3.10 10.96
CA GLU A 250 3.48 -1.75 11.12
C GLU A 250 4.91 -1.62 10.60
N TYR A 251 5.79 -2.58 10.90
CA TYR A 251 7.15 -2.53 10.38
C TYR A 251 7.18 -2.63 8.86
N SER A 252 6.33 -3.47 8.27
CA SER A 252 6.22 -3.60 6.82
C SER A 252 5.73 -2.31 6.16
N ALA A 253 4.76 -1.62 6.78
CA ALA A 253 4.24 -0.35 6.31
C ALA A 253 5.30 0.75 6.32
N HIS A 254 6.04 0.90 7.43
CA HIS A 254 7.16 1.83 7.52
C HIS A 254 8.27 1.54 6.52
N CYS A 255 8.60 0.26 6.28
CA CYS A 255 9.57 -0.12 5.26
C CYS A 255 9.11 0.25 3.84
N CYS A 256 7.81 0.16 3.56
CA CYS A 256 7.24 0.57 2.27
C CYS A 256 7.25 2.08 2.12
N GLU A 257 6.76 2.79 3.13
CA GLU A 257 6.84 4.25 3.22
C GLU A 257 8.26 4.73 2.93
N GLY A 258 9.25 4.19 3.64
CA GLY A 258 10.65 4.61 3.49
C GLY A 258 11.28 4.36 2.13
N ARG A 259 10.71 3.47 1.30
CA ARG A 259 11.16 3.24 -0.08
C ARG A 259 10.68 4.33 -1.03
N PHE A 260 9.50 4.89 -0.78
CA PHE A 260 8.82 5.82 -1.70
C PHE A 260 8.84 7.27 -1.21
N THR A 261 9.14 7.52 0.05
CA THR A 261 9.34 8.86 0.61
C THR A 261 10.82 9.24 0.67
N MET A 262 11.11 10.48 1.07
CA MET A 262 12.48 10.96 1.24
C MET A 262 13.11 10.34 2.50
N TYR A 263 14.35 9.84 2.40
CA TYR A 263 15.07 9.26 3.54
C TYR A 263 15.24 10.26 4.70
N GLY A 264 15.07 9.76 5.92
CA GLY A 264 15.08 10.53 7.16
C GLY A 264 13.73 11.16 7.51
N TYR A 265 12.70 10.99 6.68
CA TYR A 265 11.33 11.40 7.01
C TYR A 265 10.44 10.24 7.46
N GLN A 266 11.00 9.03 7.56
CA GLN A 266 10.29 7.88 8.10
C GLN A 266 10.02 8.05 9.60
N ASP A 267 8.79 7.75 10.03
CA ASP A 267 8.39 7.88 11.43
C ASP A 267 7.98 6.54 12.05
N TYR A 268 8.95 5.78 12.55
CA TYR A 268 8.72 4.49 13.24
C TYR A 268 8.07 4.63 14.63
N SER A 269 7.49 5.79 14.98
CA SER A 269 6.89 6.02 16.30
C SER A 269 5.74 5.06 16.62
N SER A 270 4.90 4.68 15.65
CA SER A 270 3.83 3.69 15.87
C SER A 270 4.41 2.31 16.20
N PHE A 271 5.42 1.86 15.45
CA PHE A 271 6.15 0.62 15.72
C PHE A 271 6.78 0.63 17.12
N LEU A 272 7.49 1.70 17.50
CA LEU A 272 8.11 1.84 18.82
C LEU A 272 7.06 1.88 19.94
N SER A 273 5.89 2.47 19.69
CA SER A 273 4.78 2.48 20.63
C SER A 273 4.28 1.07 20.92
N ILE A 274 4.16 0.22 19.90
CA ILE A 274 3.77 -1.19 20.06
C ILE A 274 4.85 -1.93 20.85
N VAL A 275 6.12 -1.81 20.47
CA VAL A 275 7.23 -2.43 21.21
C VAL A 275 7.21 -2.05 22.70
N LYS A 276 6.90 -0.78 23.01
CA LYS A 276 6.79 -0.29 24.39
C LYS A 276 5.55 -0.84 25.12
N GLN A 277 4.43 -1.01 24.43
CA GLN A 277 3.21 -1.59 25.01
C GLN A 277 3.41 -3.07 25.39
N MET A 278 4.32 -3.75 24.71
CA MET A 278 4.66 -5.17 24.88
C MET A 278 5.74 -5.43 25.94
N ASP A 279 5.99 -4.50 26.86
CA ASP A 279 7.14 -4.57 27.79
C ASP A 279 7.28 -5.96 28.45
N GLY A 280 8.30 -6.72 28.02
CA GLY A 280 8.59 -8.08 28.49
C GLY A 280 7.88 -9.25 27.79
N GLU A 281 7.01 -9.01 26.79
CA GLU A 281 6.28 -10.07 26.06
C GLU A 281 7.11 -10.74 24.95
N MET A 282 8.05 -10.01 24.34
CA MET A 282 8.95 -10.52 23.30
C MET A 282 10.40 -10.16 23.61
N THR A 283 11.34 -11.05 23.30
CA THR A 283 12.77 -10.75 23.43
C THR A 283 13.25 -9.85 22.30
N PRO A 284 14.39 -9.14 22.47
CA PRO A 284 14.99 -8.35 21.39
C PRO A 284 15.24 -9.15 20.11
N GLU A 285 15.65 -10.42 20.24
CA GLU A 285 15.86 -11.32 19.10
C GLU A 285 14.56 -11.66 18.37
N GLU A 286 13.46 -11.84 19.10
CA GLU A 286 12.14 -12.08 18.50
C GLU A 286 11.64 -10.83 17.78
N ILE A 287 11.90 -9.64 18.31
CA ILE A 287 11.59 -8.37 17.63
C ILE A 287 12.41 -8.25 16.32
N GLU A 288 13.69 -8.59 16.33
CA GLU A 288 14.51 -8.57 15.10
C GLU A 288 14.08 -9.61 14.07
N MET A 289 13.63 -10.79 14.51
CA MET A 289 13.02 -11.78 13.62
C MET A 289 11.73 -11.24 13.00
N THR A 290 10.90 -10.56 13.79
CA THR A 290 9.65 -9.93 13.34
C THR A 290 9.90 -8.87 12.28
N LYS A 291 10.94 -8.04 12.46
CA LYS A 291 11.39 -7.10 11.42
C LYS A 291 11.84 -7.81 10.15
N SER A 292 12.55 -8.93 10.28
CA SER A 292 13.02 -9.73 9.13
C SER A 292 11.83 -10.31 8.34
N ILE A 293 10.78 -10.77 9.01
CA ILE A 293 9.52 -11.19 8.38
C ILE A 293 8.82 -10.00 7.72
N GLY A 294 8.74 -8.87 8.41
CA GLY A 294 8.18 -7.62 7.88
C GLY A 294 8.90 -7.14 6.61
N ASN A 295 10.22 -7.36 6.50
CA ASN A 295 10.98 -7.06 5.28
C ASN A 295 10.53 -7.91 4.07
N ASN A 296 10.23 -9.20 4.26
CA ASN A 296 9.71 -10.03 3.16
C ASN A 296 8.36 -9.51 2.64
N PHE A 297 7.44 -9.16 3.56
CA PHE A 297 6.16 -8.56 3.18
C PHE A 297 6.35 -7.18 2.53
N ALA A 298 7.19 -6.32 3.12
CA ALA A 298 7.48 -5.00 2.57
C ALA A 298 8.07 -5.08 1.16
N ASN A 299 8.97 -6.02 0.89
CA ASN A 299 9.52 -6.23 -0.45
C ASN A 299 8.44 -6.64 -1.45
N THR A 300 7.53 -7.54 -1.05
CA THR A 300 6.39 -7.90 -1.91
C THR A 300 5.47 -6.71 -2.17
N ILE A 301 5.18 -5.91 -1.15
CA ILE A 301 4.31 -4.73 -1.27
C ILE A 301 4.96 -3.68 -2.16
N LYS A 302 6.26 -3.40 -1.98
CA LYS A 302 7.04 -2.51 -2.85
C LYS A 302 6.97 -2.98 -4.31
N ASP A 303 7.15 -4.27 -4.57
CA ASP A 303 7.03 -4.84 -5.92
C ASP A 303 5.63 -4.63 -6.54
N ILE A 304 4.57 -4.57 -5.72
CA ILE A 304 3.21 -4.23 -6.18
C ILE A 304 3.13 -2.74 -6.51
N LEU A 305 3.63 -1.88 -5.62
CA LEU A 305 3.54 -0.43 -5.74
C LEU A 305 4.44 0.14 -6.87
N GLU A 306 5.60 -0.47 -7.14
CA GLU A 306 6.53 -0.03 -8.20
C GLU A 306 5.96 -0.15 -9.63
N ILE A 307 4.84 -0.85 -9.82
CA ILE A 307 4.11 -0.85 -11.09
C ILE A 307 3.42 0.51 -11.34
N PHE A 308 3.09 1.23 -10.26
CA PHE A 308 2.39 2.51 -10.29
C PHE A 308 3.32 3.69 -9.99
N ILE A 309 4.29 3.48 -9.10
CA ILE A 309 5.30 4.47 -8.72
C ILE A 309 6.58 4.15 -9.49
N ASP A 310 6.61 4.62 -10.75
CA ASP A 310 7.82 4.56 -11.56
C ASP A 310 8.90 5.53 -11.04
N ARG A 311 10.03 5.59 -11.74
CA ARG A 311 11.15 6.44 -11.33
C ARG A 311 10.81 7.93 -11.40
N ASP A 312 9.97 8.34 -12.35
CA ASP A 312 9.63 9.75 -12.55
C ASP A 312 8.68 10.20 -11.44
N LEU A 313 7.62 9.44 -11.14
CA LEU A 313 6.73 9.73 -10.01
C LEU A 313 7.46 9.66 -8.67
N LEU A 314 8.40 8.73 -8.50
CA LEU A 314 9.22 8.66 -7.28
C LEU A 314 10.08 9.92 -7.09
N ASP A 315 10.68 10.44 -8.16
CA ASP A 315 11.45 11.68 -8.12
C ASP A 315 10.52 12.86 -7.79
N ASP A 316 9.36 12.94 -8.44
CA ASP A 316 8.34 13.98 -8.16
C ASP A 316 7.87 13.95 -6.71
N ILE A 317 7.64 12.75 -6.14
CA ILE A 317 7.29 12.58 -4.72
C ILE A 317 8.40 13.19 -3.86
N LYS A 318 9.67 12.86 -4.12
CA LYS A 318 10.79 13.40 -3.32
C LYS A 318 10.92 14.91 -3.46
N ASP A 319 10.69 15.46 -4.65
CA ASP A 319 10.72 16.90 -4.88
C ASP A 319 9.64 17.60 -4.04
N VAL A 320 8.43 17.03 -3.90
CA VAL A 320 7.38 17.57 -3.01
C VAL A 320 7.86 17.71 -1.56
N PHE A 321 8.67 16.78 -1.05
CA PHE A 321 9.22 16.86 0.31
C PHE A 321 10.27 17.96 0.44
N GLU A 322 11.16 18.10 -0.57
CA GLU A 322 12.17 19.16 -0.59
C GLU A 322 11.52 20.56 -0.57
N HIS A 323 10.38 20.74 -1.25
CA HIS A 323 9.68 22.04 -1.33
C HIS A 323 8.88 22.41 -0.07
N HIS A 324 8.42 21.44 0.71
CA HIS A 324 7.56 21.70 1.87
C HIS A 324 8.31 22.12 3.14
N ASN A 325 9.64 22.23 3.13
CA ASN A 325 10.44 22.57 4.32
C ASN A 325 10.02 21.76 5.55
N VAL A 326 9.70 20.47 5.34
CA VAL A 326 9.44 19.54 6.44
C VAL A 326 10.70 19.55 7.33
N GLU A 327 10.51 19.40 8.65
CA GLU A 327 11.60 19.43 9.63
C GLU A 327 12.83 18.63 9.16
N LYS A 328 14.04 19.03 9.59
CA LYS A 328 15.27 18.37 9.12
C LYS A 328 15.14 16.84 9.24
N PRO A 329 15.53 16.08 8.19
CA PRO A 329 15.40 14.63 8.20
C PRO A 329 16.06 14.03 9.44
N ASN A 330 15.31 13.19 10.15
CA ASN A 330 15.76 12.43 11.31
C ASN A 330 16.28 11.05 10.88
N TYR A 331 17.60 10.93 10.77
CA TYR A 331 18.25 9.68 10.42
C TYR A 331 18.40 8.70 11.59
N GLU A 332 18.03 9.07 12.83
CA GLU A 332 18.06 8.13 13.96
C GLU A 332 17.07 6.98 13.75
N MET A 333 15.93 7.25 13.11
CA MET A 333 14.95 6.22 12.78
C MET A 333 15.49 5.17 11.79
N LEU A 334 16.48 5.52 10.96
CA LEU A 334 17.14 4.55 10.08
C LEU A 334 17.90 3.47 10.86
N LYS A 335 18.27 3.70 12.13
CA LYS A 335 18.91 2.68 12.96
C LYS A 335 17.96 1.54 13.33
N LEU A 336 16.64 1.76 13.20
CA LEU A 336 15.64 0.72 13.43
C LEU A 336 15.49 -0.21 12.24
N GLU A 337 16.04 0.17 11.08
CA GLU A 337 15.98 -0.63 9.87
C GLU A 337 16.88 -1.86 9.96
N ASN A 338 16.26 -3.02 9.88
CA ASN A 338 16.95 -4.30 9.73
C ASN A 338 17.18 -4.55 8.23
N CYS A 339 18.39 -5.00 7.87
CA CYS A 339 18.78 -5.38 6.51
C CYS A 339 18.71 -6.89 6.25
N ASN A 340 18.07 -7.65 7.12
CA ASN A 340 17.87 -9.09 6.97
C ASN A 340 16.45 -9.39 6.53
N ARG A 341 16.30 -10.46 5.76
CA ARG A 341 15.02 -11.04 5.37
C ARG A 341 15.13 -12.55 5.43
N LEU A 342 14.01 -13.24 5.32
CA LEU A 342 13.98 -14.69 5.20
C LEU A 342 14.17 -15.12 3.74
N THR A 343 14.81 -16.27 3.54
CA THR A 343 14.73 -17.01 2.28
C THR A 343 13.28 -17.40 1.97
N ASP A 344 12.98 -17.83 0.74
CA ASP A 344 11.64 -18.29 0.34
C ASP A 344 11.10 -19.39 1.28
N GLU A 345 11.93 -20.33 1.70
CA GLU A 345 11.52 -21.40 2.63
C GLU A 345 11.15 -20.83 4.00
N GLY A 346 12.01 -19.98 4.56
CA GLY A 346 11.75 -19.32 5.84
C GLY A 346 10.50 -18.45 5.78
N TYR A 347 10.30 -17.74 4.66
CA TYR A 347 9.16 -16.87 4.48
C TYR A 347 7.84 -17.64 4.42
N LEU A 348 7.80 -18.77 3.70
CA LEU A 348 6.64 -19.66 3.72
C LEU A 348 6.36 -20.22 5.11
N LYS A 349 7.39 -20.57 5.88
CA LYS A 349 7.24 -21.00 7.29
C LYS A 349 6.69 -19.87 8.17
N ALA A 350 7.12 -18.63 7.95
CA ALA A 350 6.58 -17.47 8.66
C ALA A 350 5.09 -17.24 8.34
N ILE A 351 4.69 -17.34 7.06
CA ILE A 351 3.27 -17.27 6.66
C ILE A 351 2.47 -18.39 7.31
N TRP A 352 3.00 -19.62 7.31
CA TRP A 352 2.35 -20.75 7.98
C TRP A 352 2.13 -20.49 9.47
N LEU A 353 3.15 -19.97 10.16
CA LEU A 353 3.06 -19.62 11.57
C LEU A 353 1.94 -18.60 11.81
N ILE A 354 1.97 -17.46 11.11
CA ILE A 354 0.98 -16.37 11.23
C ILE A 354 -0.44 -16.89 11.02
N VAL A 355 -0.66 -17.63 9.93
CA VAL A 355 -2.00 -18.10 9.58
C VAL A 355 -2.48 -19.17 10.54
N THR A 356 -1.61 -20.08 10.99
CA THR A 356 -2.01 -21.17 11.90
C THR A 356 -2.35 -20.64 13.29
N THR A 357 -1.50 -19.78 13.86
CA THR A 357 -1.74 -19.20 15.20
C THR A 357 -2.95 -18.29 15.17
N GLY A 358 -3.04 -17.42 14.16
CA GLY A 358 -4.15 -16.49 14.00
C GLY A 358 -5.47 -17.19 13.74
N PHE A 359 -5.51 -18.23 12.89
CA PHE A 359 -6.73 -18.98 12.62
C PHE A 359 -7.24 -19.73 13.86
N LYS A 360 -6.33 -20.32 14.64
CA LYS A 360 -6.68 -20.94 15.91
C LYS A 360 -7.22 -19.91 16.91
N ALA A 361 -6.57 -18.75 17.02
CA ALA A 361 -7.05 -17.66 17.86
C ALA A 361 -8.44 -17.18 17.42
N ALA A 362 -8.71 -17.12 16.11
CA ALA A 362 -10.01 -16.78 15.55
C ALA A 362 -11.08 -17.82 15.93
N MET A 363 -10.76 -19.12 15.88
CA MET A 363 -11.64 -20.20 16.35
C MET A 363 -12.00 -20.04 17.84
N ASP A 364 -11.04 -19.65 18.67
CA ASP A 364 -11.22 -19.48 20.11
C ASP A 364 -11.98 -18.18 20.47
N ASN A 365 -12.16 -17.24 19.52
CA ASN A 365 -12.70 -15.90 19.76
C ASN A 365 -13.76 -15.47 18.72
N ILE A 366 -14.67 -16.36 18.33
CA ILE A 366 -15.69 -16.07 17.32
C ILE A 366 -16.53 -14.82 17.65
N GLU A 367 -16.81 -14.56 18.94
CA GLU A 367 -17.57 -13.39 19.37
C GLU A 367 -16.88 -12.07 18.98
N LYS A 368 -15.55 -11.99 19.05
CA LYS A 368 -14.80 -10.82 18.59
C LYS A 368 -14.94 -10.66 17.07
N LEU A 369 -14.86 -11.74 16.30
CA LEU A 369 -15.04 -11.67 14.85
C LEU A 369 -16.43 -11.13 14.47
N GLU A 370 -17.46 -11.51 15.23
CA GLU A 370 -18.81 -10.96 15.06
C GLU A 370 -18.88 -9.45 15.37
N GLU A 371 -18.06 -8.94 16.30
CA GLU A 371 -17.94 -7.50 16.56
C GLU A 371 -17.26 -6.78 15.38
N TYR A 372 -16.13 -7.29 14.90
CA TYR A 372 -15.47 -6.78 13.68
C TYR A 372 -16.41 -6.81 12.48
N TYR A 373 -17.20 -7.87 12.34
CA TYR A 373 -18.17 -8.01 11.26
C TYR A 373 -19.34 -7.02 11.37
N LYS A 374 -19.68 -6.50 12.55
CA LYS A 374 -20.76 -5.51 12.75
C LYS A 374 -20.26 -4.06 12.77
N GLY A 375 -18.99 -3.84 13.05
CA GLY A 375 -18.33 -2.53 13.14
C GLY A 375 -18.06 -1.85 11.79
N GLU A 376 -18.40 -2.52 10.69
CA GLU A 376 -18.39 -2.06 9.30
C GLU A 376 -19.80 -1.92 8.74
#